data_AF-A0A838L493-F1
#
_entry.id   AF-A0A838L493-F1
#
_cell.length_a   1.000
_cell.length_b   1.000
_cell.length_c   1.000
_cell.angle_alpha   90.00
_cell.angle_beta   90.00
_cell.angle_gamma   90.00
#
_symmetry.space_group_name_H-M   'P 1'
#
loop_
_entity.id
_entity.type
_entity.pdbx_description
1 polymer ?
#
loop_
_entity_poly.entity_id
_entity_poly.type
_entity_poly.pdbx_seq_one_letter_code
_entity_poly.pdbx_strand_id
1 'polypeptide(L)'
;MAQVEIEISGRKYELACRDGEEERLRLLGRLVDAKAADVARAIGKASEARELLLTALLLADELDEARGAAARARIDDAQRVAAMDRCAEKLESLAARLEKPGASA
;
A
#
# COMPACT_ATOMS: atom_id res chain seq x y z
N MET A 1 18.53 -24.66 2.02
CA MET A 1 17.56 -24.43 3.13
C MET A 1 18.25 -23.56 4.13
N ALA A 2 18.07 -22.26 3.97
CA ALA A 2 18.62 -21.25 4.86
C ALA A 2 17.73 -21.07 6.08
N GLN A 3 18.34 -20.59 7.16
CA GLN A 3 17.67 -20.13 8.36
C GLN A 3 18.03 -18.67 8.58
N VAL A 4 17.09 -17.91 9.09
CA VAL A 4 17.31 -16.52 9.48
C VAL A 4 16.85 -16.32 10.91
N GLU A 5 17.71 -15.74 11.73
CA GLU A 5 17.34 -15.25 13.06
C GLU A 5 16.79 -13.83 12.92
N ILE A 6 15.62 -13.57 13.48
CA ILE A 6 15.06 -12.23 13.64
C ILE A 6 14.79 -11.95 15.12
N GLU A 7 14.83 -10.69 15.50
CA GLU A 7 14.53 -10.25 16.86
C GLU A 7 13.30 -9.35 16.86
N ILE A 8 12.34 -9.63 17.74
CA ILE A 8 11.11 -8.85 17.93
C ILE A 8 10.87 -8.71 19.43
N SER A 9 10.73 -7.48 19.93
CA SER A 9 10.49 -7.16 21.34
C SER A 9 11.52 -7.82 22.28
N GLY A 10 12.79 -7.87 21.86
CA GLY A 10 13.89 -8.46 22.62
C GLY A 10 13.94 -9.99 22.60
N ARG A 11 13.13 -10.66 21.77
CA ARG A 11 13.12 -12.12 21.61
C ARG A 11 13.58 -12.53 20.24
N LYS A 12 14.42 -13.57 20.21
CA LYS A 12 14.96 -14.17 18.98
C LYS A 12 14.05 -15.28 18.47
N TYR A 13 13.78 -15.27 17.16
CA TYR A 13 13.00 -16.26 16.44
C TYR A 13 13.82 -16.77 15.25
N GLU A 14 13.97 -18.08 15.17
CA GLU A 14 14.57 -18.74 14.00
C GLU A 14 13.48 -19.12 13.01
N LEU A 15 13.60 -18.62 11.77
CA LEU A 15 12.68 -18.90 10.68
C LEU A 15 13.40 -19.66 9.57
N ALA A 16 12.78 -20.74 9.11
CA ALA A 16 13.20 -21.42 7.89
C ALA A 16 12.81 -20.57 6.67
N CYS A 17 13.72 -20.39 5.74
CA CYS A 17 13.49 -19.60 4.54
C CYS A 17 14.18 -20.20 3.30
N ARG A 18 13.84 -19.67 2.13
CA ARG A 18 14.53 -20.04 0.89
C ARG A 18 15.84 -19.27 0.80
N ASP A 19 16.82 -19.88 0.14
CA ASP A 19 18.13 -19.26 -0.06
C ASP A 19 17.93 -17.95 -0.86
N GLY A 20 18.41 -16.82 -0.31
CA GLY A 20 18.23 -15.48 -0.88
C GLY A 20 17.03 -14.68 -0.36
N GLU A 21 16.17 -15.25 0.49
CA GLU A 21 15.09 -14.51 1.17
C GLU A 21 15.50 -13.94 2.53
N GLU A 22 16.73 -14.20 3.01
CA GLU A 22 17.14 -13.86 4.38
C GLU A 22 17.07 -12.35 4.65
N GLU A 23 17.58 -11.54 3.72
CA GLU A 23 17.56 -10.08 3.82
C GLU A 23 16.14 -9.52 3.88
N ARG A 24 15.22 -10.09 3.09
CA ARG A 24 13.81 -9.67 3.09
C ARG A 24 13.15 -9.98 4.42
N LEU A 25 13.41 -11.15 5.00
CA LEU A 25 12.87 -11.53 6.30
C LEU A 25 13.46 -10.70 7.44
N ARG A 26 14.77 -10.37 7.41
CA ARG A 26 15.37 -9.42 8.38
C ARG A 26 14.72 -8.05 8.30
N LEU A 27 14.48 -7.54 7.09
CA LEU A 27 13.79 -6.27 6.88
C LEU A 27 12.38 -6.31 7.48
N LEU A 28 11.59 -7.35 7.16
CA LEU A 28 10.24 -7.50 7.68
C LEU A 28 10.23 -7.64 9.21
N GLY A 29 11.18 -8.40 9.78
CA GLY A 29 11.35 -8.51 11.23
C GLY A 29 11.57 -7.16 11.90
N ARG A 30 12.45 -6.30 11.35
CA ARG A 30 12.68 -4.94 11.86
C ARG A 30 11.44 -4.05 11.81
N LEU A 31 10.60 -4.19 10.77
CA LEU A 31 9.35 -3.44 10.67
C LEU A 31 8.34 -3.88 11.74
N VAL A 32 8.24 -5.19 11.97
CA VAL A 32 7.38 -5.73 13.03
C VAL A 32 7.89 -5.31 14.41
N ASP A 33 9.20 -5.37 14.66
CA ASP A 33 9.82 -4.93 15.92
C ASP A 33 9.58 -3.45 16.22
N ALA A 34 9.76 -2.58 15.21
CA ALA A 34 9.46 -1.16 15.36
C ALA A 34 8.00 -0.92 15.75
N LYS A 35 7.07 -1.66 15.13
CA LYS A 35 5.64 -1.57 15.44
C LYS A 35 5.30 -2.11 16.83
N ALA A 36 5.92 -3.23 17.21
CA ALA A 36 5.75 -3.81 18.53
C ALA A 36 6.22 -2.84 19.62
N ALA A 37 7.35 -2.15 19.40
CA ALA A 37 7.84 -1.12 20.30
C ALA A 37 6.86 0.07 20.46
N ASP A 38 6.19 0.49 19.38
CA ASP A 38 5.12 1.51 19.45
C ASP A 38 3.94 1.02 20.29
N VAL A 39 3.50 -0.21 20.06
CA VAL A 39 2.39 -0.83 20.79
C VAL A 39 2.73 -0.97 22.27
N ALA A 40 3.93 -1.45 22.60
CA ALA A 40 4.42 -1.59 23.97
C ALA A 40 4.44 -0.24 24.71
N ARG A 41 4.88 0.84 24.05
CA ARG A 41 4.81 2.21 24.60
C ARG A 41 3.39 2.66 24.90
N ALA A 42 2.42 2.29 24.06
CA ALA A 42 1.03 2.72 24.18
C ALA A 42 0.25 1.97 25.28
N ILE A 43 0.46 0.65 25.43
CA ILE A 43 -0.32 -0.18 26.36
C ILE A 43 0.33 -0.38 27.73
N GLY A 44 1.60 -0.01 27.89
CA GLY A 44 2.36 -0.22 29.12
C GLY A 44 2.73 -1.69 29.35
N LYS A 45 2.67 -2.18 30.59
CA LYS A 45 3.00 -3.58 30.91
C LYS A 45 1.95 -4.53 30.35
N ALA A 46 2.28 -5.24 29.28
CA ALA A 46 1.51 -6.35 28.74
C ALA A 46 2.36 -7.63 28.68
N SER A 47 1.69 -8.78 28.55
CA SER A 47 2.40 -9.99 28.12
C SER A 47 2.77 -9.84 26.64
N GLU A 48 3.90 -10.43 26.27
CA GLU A 48 4.38 -10.44 24.89
C GLU A 48 3.33 -10.98 23.91
N ALA A 49 2.61 -12.06 24.25
CA ALA A 49 1.57 -12.61 23.40
C ALA A 49 0.46 -11.58 23.11
N ARG A 50 0.11 -10.74 24.09
CA ARG A 50 -0.87 -9.67 23.94
C ARG A 50 -0.32 -8.50 23.13
N GLU A 51 0.94 -8.15 23.33
CA GLU A 51 1.65 -7.13 22.54
C GLU A 51 1.72 -7.52 21.06
N LEU A 52 2.16 -8.74 20.75
CA LEU A 52 2.25 -9.26 19.38
C LEU A 52 0.88 -9.38 18.73
N LEU A 53 -0.16 -9.78 19.46
CA LEU A 53 -1.54 -9.81 18.95
C LEU A 53 -2.00 -8.41 18.52
N LEU A 54 -1.80 -7.41 19.37
CA LEU A 54 -2.19 -6.02 19.06
C LEU A 54 -1.36 -5.45 17.91
N THR A 55 -0.06 -5.77 17.87
CA THR A 55 0.85 -5.41 16.77
C THR A 55 0.36 -6.00 15.44
N ALA A 56 -0.02 -7.28 15.43
CA ALA A 56 -0.54 -7.95 14.24
C ALA A 56 -1.85 -7.34 13.75
N LEU A 57 -2.77 -7.02 14.67
CA LEU A 57 -4.03 -6.35 14.33
C LEU A 57 -3.80 -4.96 13.74
N LEU A 58 -2.88 -4.18 14.31
CA LEU A 58 -2.57 -2.83 13.82
C LEU A 58 -1.91 -2.87 12.43
N LEU A 59 -0.98 -3.79 12.20
CA LEU A 59 -0.39 -3.98 10.87
C LEU A 59 -1.43 -4.47 9.84
N ALA A 60 -2.39 -5.27 10.25
CA ALA A 60 -3.48 -5.72 9.39
C ALA A 60 -4.40 -4.56 8.99
N ASP A 61 -4.72 -3.67 9.93
CA ASP A 61 -5.51 -2.45 9.69
C ASP A 61 -4.79 -1.52 8.70
N GLU A 62 -3.50 -1.23 8.92
CA GLU A 62 -2.70 -0.42 8.00
C GLU A 62 -2.63 -1.01 6.58
N LEU A 63 -2.55 -2.34 6.49
CA LEU A 63 -2.55 -3.02 5.20
C LEU A 63 -3.91 -2.91 4.50
N ASP A 64 -5.01 -3.01 5.23
CA ASP A 64 -6.36 -2.84 4.68
C ASP A 64 -6.57 -1.40 4.19
N GLU A 65 -6.20 -0.40 4.99
CA GLU A 65 -6.26 1.00 4.62
C GLU A 65 -5.42 1.29 3.37
N ALA A 66 -4.17 0.80 3.32
CA ALA A 66 -3.29 1.00 2.17
C ALA A 66 -3.87 0.37 0.89
N ARG A 67 -4.48 -0.81 0.99
CA ARG A 67 -5.18 -1.46 -0.13
C ARG A 67 -6.39 -0.66 -0.58
N GLY A 68 -7.18 -0.15 0.37
CA GLY A 68 -8.34 0.70 0.10
C GLY A 68 -7.95 2.01 -0.60
N ALA A 69 -6.90 2.67 -0.12
CA ALA A 69 -6.35 3.88 -0.74
C ALA A 69 -5.86 3.63 -2.16
N ALA A 70 -5.11 2.53 -2.38
CA ALA A 70 -4.66 2.14 -3.72
C ALA A 70 -5.81 1.84 -4.68
N ALA A 71 -6.89 1.21 -4.19
CA ALA A 71 -8.09 0.96 -4.99
C ALA A 71 -8.79 2.26 -5.41
N ARG A 72 -8.95 3.21 -4.47
CA ARG A 72 -9.55 4.53 -4.75
C ARG A 72 -8.73 5.33 -5.76
N ALA A 73 -7.41 5.37 -5.60
CA ALA A 73 -6.52 6.06 -6.55
C ALA A 73 -6.68 5.52 -7.99
N ARG A 74 -6.82 4.21 -8.17
CA ARG A 74 -7.06 3.61 -9.49
C ARG A 74 -8.40 4.02 -10.09
N ILE A 75 -9.44 4.16 -9.27
CA ILE A 75 -10.76 4.63 -9.73
C ILE A 75 -10.66 6.09 -10.17
N ASP A 76 -9.99 6.94 -9.38
CA ASP A 76 -9.80 8.35 -9.69
C ASP A 76 -9.02 8.54 -11.00
N ASP A 77 -7.95 7.75 -11.21
CA ASP A 77 -7.18 7.77 -12.45
C ASP A 77 -8.00 7.34 -13.66
N ALA A 78 -8.81 6.28 -13.52
CA ALA A 78 -9.73 5.86 -14.58
C ALA A 78 -10.78 6.94 -14.92
N GLN A 79 -11.31 7.62 -13.91
CA GLN A 79 -12.25 8.73 -14.11
C GLN A 79 -11.59 9.93 -14.80
N ARG A 80 -10.33 10.24 -14.45
CA ARG A 80 -9.54 11.31 -15.09
C ARG A 80 -9.27 10.99 -16.56
N VAL A 81 -8.86 9.76 -16.88
CA VAL A 81 -8.65 9.32 -18.28
C VAL A 81 -9.95 9.48 -19.06
N ALA A 82 -11.07 8.97 -18.54
CA ALA A 82 -12.36 9.10 -19.20
C ALA A 82 -12.82 10.57 -19.37
N ALA A 83 -12.44 11.46 -18.45
CA ALA A 83 -12.71 12.89 -18.59
C ALA A 83 -11.85 13.54 -19.68
N MET A 84 -10.58 13.14 -19.81
CA MET A 84 -9.70 13.60 -20.88
C MET A 84 -10.20 13.14 -22.25
N ASP A 85 -10.64 11.88 -22.39
CA ASP A 85 -11.20 11.36 -23.64
C ASP A 85 -12.44 12.17 -24.07
N ARG A 86 -13.37 12.45 -23.16
CA ARG A 86 -14.54 13.30 -23.43
C ARG A 86 -14.15 14.73 -23.84
N CYS A 87 -13.06 15.26 -23.29
CA CYS A 87 -12.55 16.58 -23.69
C CYS A 87 -11.95 16.53 -25.10
N ALA A 88 -11.19 15.48 -25.44
CA ALA A 88 -10.65 15.28 -26.77
C ALA A 88 -11.76 15.16 -27.82
N GLU A 89 -12.79 14.35 -27.57
CA GLU A 89 -13.96 14.22 -28.46
C GLU A 89 -14.67 15.56 -28.69
N LYS A 90 -14.83 16.37 -27.65
CA LYS A 90 -15.41 17.72 -27.77
C LYS A 90 -14.53 18.64 -28.62
N LEU A 91 -13.22 18.62 -28.42
CA LEU A 91 -12.28 19.41 -29.20
C LEU A 91 -12.32 19.02 -30.68
N GLU A 92 -12.33 17.72 -30.99
CA GLU A 92 -12.50 17.20 -32.35
C GLU A 92 -13.83 17.66 -32.96
N SER A 93 -14.93 17.57 -32.21
CA SER A 93 -16.24 18.02 -32.69
C SER A 93 -16.28 19.53 -32.99
N LEU A 94 -15.57 20.35 -32.21
CA LEU A 94 -15.46 21.79 -32.43
C LEU A 94 -14.58 22.10 -33.62
N ALA A 95 -13.44 21.42 -33.77
CA ALA A 95 -12.57 21.53 -34.92
C ALA A 95 -13.32 21.19 -36.22
N ALA A 96 -14.05 20.07 -36.26
CA ALA A 96 -14.85 19.66 -37.42
C ALA A 96 -15.95 20.69 -37.79
N ARG A 97 -16.51 21.39 -36.79
CA ARG A 97 -17.47 22.49 -37.03
C ARG A 97 -16.83 23.75 -37.59
N LEU A 98 -15.57 24.04 -37.24
CA LEU A 98 -14.81 25.17 -37.75
C LEU A 98 -14.25 24.90 -39.15
N GLU A 99 -13.84 23.67 -39.43
CA GLU A 99 -13.35 23.24 -40.74
C GLU A 99 -14.42 23.17 -41.81
N LYS A 100 -15.69 22.94 -41.43
CA LYS A 100 -16.83 23.25 -42.29
C LYS A 100 -17.00 24.77 -42.29
N PRO A 101 -16.50 25.50 -43.30
CA PRO A 101 -16.80 26.92 -43.38
C PRO A 101 -18.32 27.02 -43.51
N GLY A 102 -18.91 28.07 -42.97
CA GLY A 102 -20.32 28.34 -43.21
C GLY A 102 -20.64 28.16 -44.69
N ALA A 103 -21.56 27.24 -44.99
CA ALA A 103 -22.42 27.37 -46.14
C ALA A 103 -23.23 28.65 -45.93
N SER A 104 -22.60 29.79 -46.18
CA SER A 104 -23.17 31.12 -46.08
C SER A 104 -22.75 31.85 -47.34
N ALA A 105 -23.70 31.84 -48.28
CA ALA A 105 -23.98 32.81 -49.34
C ALA A 105 -22.81 33.31 -50.20
#